data_AF-A0A0C9TXA5-F1
#
_entry.id   AF-A0A0C9TXA5-F1
#
_cell.length_a   1.000
_cell.length_b   1.000
_cell.length_c   1.000
_cell.angle_alpha   90.00
_cell.angle_beta   90.00
_cell.angle_gamma   90.00
#
_symmetry.space_group_name_H-M   'P 1'
#
loop_
_entity.id
_entity.type
_entity.pdbx_description
1 polymer ?
#
loop_
_entity_poly.entity_id
_entity_poly.type
_entity_poly.pdbx_seq_one_letter_code
_entity_poly.pdbx_strand_id
1 'polypeptide(L)'
;MSDLGFVCSEANHTVFYYDGDDDTTAGLNVKCIIGWHVDDGMGTSNSAPFLQRVKERIATRFGIKDLVGPITKYLGIQFERNRSSRELWMHQ
;
A
#
# COMPACT_ATOMS: atom_id res chain seq x y z
N MET A 1 4.55 -12.06 2.73
CA MET A 1 5.03 -10.72 2.31
C MET A 1 6.53 -10.75 2.03
N SER A 2 7.35 -11.50 2.79
CA SER A 2 8.79 -11.66 2.49
C SER A 2 9.07 -12.26 1.10
N ASP A 3 8.17 -13.08 0.58
CA ASP A 3 8.14 -13.60 -0.79
C ASP A 3 8.00 -12.51 -1.87
N LEU A 4 7.52 -11.32 -1.50
CA LEU A 4 7.43 -10.14 -2.34
C LEU A 4 8.55 -9.12 -2.03
N GLY A 5 9.55 -9.51 -1.25
CA GLY A 5 10.66 -8.65 -0.84
C GLY A 5 10.31 -7.63 0.25
N PHE A 6 9.12 -7.73 0.86
CA PHE A 6 8.74 -6.84 1.96
C PHE A 6 9.37 -7.28 3.28
N VAL A 7 9.81 -6.29 4.05
CA VAL A 7 10.27 -6.44 5.43
C VAL A 7 9.13 -6.02 6.36
N CYS A 8 8.92 -6.78 7.43
CA CYS A 8 8.00 -6.41 8.51
C CYS A 8 8.68 -5.37 9.41
N SER A 9 7.97 -4.32 9.78
CA SER A 9 8.50 -3.29 10.67
C SER A 9 8.66 -3.83 12.09
N GLU A 10 9.84 -3.64 12.67
CA GLU A 10 10.11 -3.98 14.08
C GLU A 10 9.33 -3.07 15.04
N ALA A 11 8.98 -1.86 14.61
CA ALA A 11 8.21 -0.91 15.42
C ALA A 11 6.70 -1.25 15.46
N ASN A 12 6.19 -1.91 14.41
CA ASN A 12 4.79 -2.33 14.34
C ASN A 12 4.62 -3.52 13.38
N HIS A 13 4.22 -4.67 13.94
CA HIS A 13 4.10 -5.93 13.20
C HIS A 13 2.95 -5.96 12.18
N THR A 14 2.10 -4.93 12.13
CA THR A 14 1.07 -4.79 11.09
C THR A 14 1.52 -3.94 9.90
N VAL A 15 2.74 -3.40 9.94
CA VAL A 15 3.31 -2.56 8.88
C VAL A 15 4.42 -3.33 8.16
N PHE A 16 4.33 -3.34 6.83
CA PHE A 16 5.32 -3.92 5.94
C PHE A 16 5.84 -2.84 5.00
N TYR A 17 7.14 -2.83 4.73
CA TYR A 17 7.74 -1.91 3.78
C TYR A 17 8.65 -2.62 2.79
N TYR A 18 8.71 -2.06 1.59
CA TYR A 18 9.61 -2.43 0.50
C TYR A 18 10.42 -1.20 0.14
N ASP A 19 11.74 -1.35 0.09
CA ASP A 19 12.68 -0.35 -0.40
C ASP A 19 13.73 -1.07 -1.24
N GLY A 20 13.65 -0.94 -2.55
CA GLY A 20 14.54 -1.67 -3.44
C GLY A 20 14.23 -1.43 -4.91
N ASP A 21 15.08 -1.99 -5.76
CA ASP A 21 14.90 -1.88 -7.20
C ASP A 21 13.89 -2.94 -7.66
N ASP A 22 13.01 -2.57 -8.57
CA ASP A 22 12.11 -3.51 -9.24
C ASP A 22 12.42 -3.49 -10.73
N ASP A 23 12.79 -4.65 -11.28
CA ASP A 23 13.23 -4.82 -12.68
C ASP A 23 12.20 -4.30 -13.69
N THR A 24 10.92 -4.23 -13.32
CA THR A 24 9.85 -3.76 -14.20
C THR A 24 9.65 -2.24 -14.14
N THR A 25 10.33 -1.55 -13.22
CA THR A 25 10.21 -0.09 -13.03
C THR A 25 11.35 0.70 -13.66
N ALA A 26 12.06 0.11 -14.63
CA ALA A 26 13.12 0.76 -15.40
C ALA A 26 14.22 1.39 -14.52
N GLY A 27 14.62 0.69 -13.45
CA GLY A 27 15.67 1.15 -12.53
C GLY A 27 15.22 2.17 -11.48
N LEU A 28 13.90 2.38 -11.30
CA LEU A 28 13.38 3.17 -10.20
C LEU A 28 13.55 2.40 -8.88
N ASN A 29 14.13 3.06 -7.86
CA ASN A 29 14.05 2.57 -6.48
C ASN A 29 12.59 2.71 -6.00
N VAL A 30 11.91 1.57 -5.87
CA VAL A 30 10.53 1.50 -5.44
C VAL A 30 10.46 1.56 -3.93
N LYS A 31 9.58 2.43 -3.44
CA LYS A 31 9.21 2.54 -2.02
C LYS A 31 7.73 2.20 -1.91
N CYS A 32 7.42 1.14 -1.17
CA CYS A 32 6.05 0.73 -0.91
C CYS A 32 5.85 0.45 0.59
N ILE A 33 4.75 0.93 1.15
CA ILE A 33 4.38 0.72 2.56
C ILE A 33 2.96 0.17 2.58
N ILE A 34 2.73 -0.88 3.35
CA ILE A 34 1.43 -1.51 3.54
C ILE A 34 1.18 -1.66 5.04
N GLY A 35 0.07 -1.11 5.50
CA GLY A 35 -0.44 -1.28 6.85
C GLY A 35 -1.68 -2.16 6.85
N TRP A 36 -1.79 -3.01 7.86
CA TRP A 36 -2.93 -3.89 8.08
C TRP A 36 -3.65 -3.60 9.39
N HIS A 37 -4.96 -3.78 9.38
CA HIS A 37 -5.79 -3.85 10.56
C HIS A 37 -6.81 -4.98 10.39
N VAL A 38 -6.52 -6.14 10.98
CA VAL A 38 -7.33 -7.37 10.85
C VAL A 38 -7.52 -7.74 9.38
N ASP A 39 -8.71 -7.50 8.80
CA ASP A 39 -9.10 -7.80 7.43
C ASP A 39 -8.98 -6.59 6.47
N ASP A 40 -8.80 -5.39 7.02
CA ASP A 40 -8.62 -4.16 6.26
C ASP A 40 -7.13 -3.85 6.04
N GLY A 41 -6.79 -3.47 4.80
CA GLY A 41 -5.43 -3.11 4.41
C GLY A 41 -5.37 -1.78 3.68
N MET A 42 -4.31 -1.01 3.92
CA MET A 42 -4.00 0.22 3.20
C MET A 42 -2.56 0.18 2.71
N GLY A 43 -2.36 0.48 1.42
CA GLY A 43 -1.05 0.49 0.79
C GLY A 43 -0.77 1.77 0.03
N THR A 44 0.51 2.17 0.00
CA THR A 44 1.01 3.28 -0.81
C THR A 44 2.32 2.88 -1.49
N SER A 45 2.57 3.43 -2.67
CA SER A 45 3.83 3.23 -3.39
C SER A 45 4.15 4.45 -4.27
N ASN A 46 5.44 4.68 -4.51
CA ASN A 46 5.89 5.59 -5.56
C ASN A 46 5.78 4.99 -6.98
N SER A 47 5.43 3.70 -7.11
CA SER A 47 5.20 3.01 -8.37
C SER A 47 3.81 2.38 -8.39
N ALA A 48 2.92 2.93 -9.21
CA ALA A 48 1.56 2.40 -9.38
C ALA A 48 1.54 0.99 -10.00
N PRO A 49 2.35 0.66 -11.02
CA PRO A 49 2.42 -0.71 -11.55
C PRO A 49 2.88 -1.72 -10.50
N PHE A 50 3.87 -1.36 -9.68
CA PHE A 50 4.33 -2.22 -8.58
C PHE A 50 3.22 -2.46 -7.57
N LEU A 51 2.57 -1.38 -7.11
CA LEU A 51 1.47 -1.49 -6.14
C LEU A 51 0.33 -2.37 -6.66
N GLN A 52 0.00 -2.25 -7.96
CA GLN A 52 -1.02 -3.08 -8.59
C GLN A 52 -0.67 -4.57 -8.52
N ARG A 53 0.57 -4.96 -8.85
CA ARG A 53 1.02 -6.35 -8.72
C ARG A 53 0.98 -6.86 -7.28
N VAL A 54 1.37 -6.01 -6.32
CA VAL A 54 1.32 -6.37 -4.90
C VAL A 54 -0.13 -6.62 -4.46
N LYS A 55 -1.07 -5.76 -4.85
CA LYS A 55 -2.50 -5.96 -4.59
C LYS A 55 -3.03 -7.26 -5.21
N GLU A 56 -2.66 -7.57 -6.45
CA GLU A 56 -3.05 -8.82 -7.12
C GLU A 56 -2.53 -10.07 -6.40
N ARG A 57 -1.28 -10.03 -5.91
CA ARG A 57 -0.68 -11.12 -5.13
C ARG A 57 -1.40 -11.30 -3.79
N ILE A 58 -1.69 -10.20 -3.09
CA ILE A 58 -2.45 -10.20 -1.84
C ILE A 58 -3.86 -10.77 -2.07
N ALA A 59 -4.56 -10.29 -3.10
CA ALA A 59 -5.90 -10.76 -3.45
C ALA A 59 -5.90 -12.26 -3.77
N THR A 60 -4.93 -12.73 -4.55
CA THR A 60 -4.78 -14.16 -4.88
C THR A 60 -4.52 -15.02 -3.64
N ARG A 61 -3.70 -14.53 -2.71
CA ARG A 61 -3.26 -15.29 -1.53
C ARG A 61 -4.29 -15.31 -0.40
N PHE A 62 -4.99 -14.20 -0.19
CA PHE A 62 -5.83 -13.99 0.99
C PHE A 62 -7.32 -13.81 0.64
N GLY A 63 -7.68 -13.77 -0.64
CA GLY A 63 -9.07 -13.53 -1.08
C GLY A 63 -9.57 -12.11 -0.80
N ILE A 64 -8.66 -11.17 -0.53
CA ILE A 64 -8.99 -9.78 -0.21
C ILE A 64 -9.40 -9.05 -1.48
N LYS A 65 -10.50 -8.30 -1.40
CA LYS A 65 -11.02 -7.50 -2.50
C LYS A 65 -10.35 -6.11 -2.51
N ASP A 66 -9.82 -5.72 -3.67
CA ASP A 66 -9.40 -4.33 -3.87
C ASP A 66 -10.64 -3.41 -3.95
N LEU A 67 -10.69 -2.42 -3.07
CA LEU A 67 -11.70 -1.36 -3.11
C LEU A 67 -11.27 -0.36 -4.20
N VAL A 68 -11.52 -0.74 -5.45
CA VAL A 68 -11.09 -0.07 -6.69
C VAL A 68 -10.97 1.46 -6.54
N GLY A 69 -9.73 1.96 -6.64
CA GLY A 69 -9.43 3.40 -6.67
C GLY A 69 -8.65 3.90 -5.45
N PRO A 70 -8.51 5.24 -5.31
CA PRO A 70 -7.93 5.85 -4.12
C PRO A 70 -8.80 5.56 -2.89
N ILE A 71 -8.14 5.32 -1.75
CA ILE A 71 -8.83 5.19 -0.46
C ILE A 71 -9.51 6.52 -0.13
N THR A 72 -10.83 6.48 0.04
CA THR A 72 -11.65 7.61 0.53
C THR A 72 -12.17 7.37 1.94
N LYS A 73 -12.16 6.12 2.40
CA LYS A 73 -12.55 5.73 3.77
C LYS A 73 -11.78 4.50 4.22
N TYR A 74 -11.26 4.51 5.44
CA TYR A 74 -10.56 3.37 6.06
C TYR A 74 -10.80 3.39 7.58
N LEU A 75 -11.27 2.28 8.16
CA LEU A 75 -11.60 2.15 9.59
C LEU A 75 -12.49 3.28 10.14
N GLY A 76 -13.48 3.71 9.34
CA GLY A 76 -14.39 4.80 9.72
C GLY A 76 -13.87 6.21 9.44
N ILE A 77 -12.56 6.38 9.23
CA ILE A 77 -11.94 7.67 8.91
C ILE A 77 -12.12 7.97 7.42
N GLN A 78 -12.62 9.15 7.10
CA GLN A 78 -12.72 9.63 5.72
C GLN A 78 -11.46 10.41 5.33
N PHE A 79 -10.99 10.19 4.10
CA PHE A 79 -9.79 10.81 3.56
C PHE A 79 -10.15 11.66 2.34
N GLU A 80 -9.69 12.90 2.33
CA GLU A 80 -9.70 13.75 1.14
C GLU A 80 -8.26 14.05 0.77
N ARG A 81 -7.90 13.81 -0.51
CA ARG A 81 -6.53 13.96 -0.97
C ARG A 81 -6.47 14.92 -2.15
N ASN A 82 -5.69 15.98 -1.99
CA ASN A 82 -5.35 16.87 -3.09
C ASN A 82 -3.89 16.66 -3.51
N ARG A 83 -3.70 16.10 -4.72
CA ARG A 83 -2.36 15.79 -5.24
C ARG A 83 -1.60 17.04 -5.70
N SER A 84 -2.27 18.09 -6.15
CA SER A 84 -1.58 19.29 -6.64
C SER A 84 -1.00 20.11 -5.49
N SER A 85 -1.74 20.24 -4.39
CA SER A 85 -1.28 20.93 -3.17
C SER A 85 -0.52 20.03 -2.19
N ARG A 86 -0.50 18.71 -2.42
CA ARG A 86 0.08 17.69 -1.51
C ARG A 86 -0.59 17.66 -0.13
N GLU A 87 -1.88 17.94 -0.10
CA GLU A 87 -2.67 17.93 1.12
C GLU A 87 -3.42 16.60 1.30
N LEU A 88 -3.55 16.19 2.56
CA LEU A 88 -4.38 15.07 3.00
C LEU A 88 -5.19 15.53 4.20
N TRP A 89 -6.51 15.52 4.07
CA TRP A 89 -7.44 15.78 5.17
C TRP A 89 -8.03 14.48 5.66
N MET A 90 -8.22 14.40 6.99
CA MET A 90 -8.80 13.25 7.68
C MET A 90 -9.99 13.73 8.50
N HIS A 91 -11.13 13.07 8.33
CA HIS A 91 -12.37 13.40 9.01
C HIS A 91 -12.86 12.18 9.81
N GLN A 92 -13.40 12.41 11.00
CA GLN A 92 -13.98 11.40 11.90
C GLN A 92 -15.48 11.63 12.07
#